data_AF-A0A7S4KQG2-F1
#
_entry.id   AF-A0A7S4KQG2-F1
#
_cell.length_a   1.000
_cell.length_b   1.000
_cell.length_c   1.000
_cell.angle_alpha   90.00
_cell.angle_beta   90.00
_cell.angle_gamma   90.00
#
_symmetry.space_group_name_H-M   'P 1'
#
loop_
_entity.id
_entity.type
_entity.pdbx_description
1 polymer ?
#
loop_
_entity_poly.entity_id
_entity_poly.type
_entity_poly.pdbx_seq_one_letter_code
_entity_poly.pdbx_strand_id
1 'polypeptide(L)'
;PLLLHNKNGVVEAIVRHLSKEESKAIKPLCACLSALARDLRHEMYPFFKQSVVPCLVGLLQTTDAEQLEDVFSCFAYLFKFLLRYVVDDFFDLFDSLFPVLSNRFWYIRRFSSEVISFLLRKMPTDRLEMNLTHMF
;
A
#
# COMPACT_ATOMS: atom_id res chain seq x y z
N PRO A 1 -21.06 4.92 11.66
CA PRO A 1 -20.66 5.38 13.01
C PRO A 1 -19.76 4.38 13.77
N LEU A 2 -20.19 3.11 13.93
CA LEU A 2 -19.43 2.11 14.68
C LEU A 2 -18.09 1.72 14.04
N LEU A 3 -18.02 1.63 12.71
CA LEU A 3 -16.78 1.31 12.00
C LEU A 3 -15.71 2.38 12.22
N LEU A 4 -16.08 3.66 12.14
CA LEU A 4 -15.14 4.76 12.34
C LEU A 4 -14.59 4.79 13.79
N HIS A 5 -15.43 4.46 14.77
CA HIS A 5 -15.02 4.34 16.18
C HIS A 5 -14.06 3.16 16.42
N ASN A 6 -14.29 2.03 15.73
CA ASN A 6 -13.52 0.80 15.94
C ASN A 6 -12.47 0.54 14.86
N LYS A 7 -12.16 1.54 14.02
CA LYS A 7 -11.28 1.39 12.84
C LYS A 7 -9.92 0.78 13.20
N ASN A 8 -9.33 1.19 14.33
CA ASN A 8 -8.03 0.69 14.79
C ASN A 8 -8.08 -0.83 14.99
N GLY A 9 -9.00 -1.31 15.83
CA GLY A 9 -9.11 -2.74 16.15
C GLY A 9 -9.47 -3.60 14.93
N VAL A 10 -10.27 -3.06 14.00
CA VAL A 10 -10.62 -3.74 12.74
C VAL A 10 -9.40 -3.88 11.83
N VAL A 11 -8.68 -2.78 11.57
CA VAL A 11 -7.52 -2.80 10.68
C VAL A 11 -6.39 -3.63 11.29
N GLU A 12 -6.12 -3.48 12.59
CA GLU A 12 -5.15 -4.30 13.32
C GLU A 12 -5.49 -5.79 13.26
N ALA A 13 -6.77 -6.15 13.39
CA ALA A 13 -7.18 -7.54 13.25
C ALA A 13 -6.88 -8.08 11.84
N ILE A 14 -7.24 -7.32 10.80
CA ILE A 14 -6.97 -7.73 9.43
C ILE A 14 -5.46 -7.90 9.18
N VAL A 15 -4.65 -6.92 9.57
CA VAL A 15 -3.18 -6.98 9.41
C VAL A 15 -2.62 -8.18 10.16
N ARG A 16 -3.01 -8.40 11.42
CA ARG A 16 -2.57 -9.54 12.22
C ARG A 16 -2.88 -10.89 11.55
N HIS A 17 -4.06 -11.03 10.93
CA HIS A 17 -4.46 -12.25 10.25
C HIS A 17 -3.83 -12.41 8.86
N LEU A 18 -3.48 -11.32 8.19
CA LEU A 18 -2.67 -11.33 6.96
C LEU A 18 -1.22 -11.73 7.25
N SER A 19 -0.65 -11.31 8.38
CA SER A 19 0.73 -11.64 8.75
C SER A 19 0.91 -13.08 9.27
N LYS A 20 -0.14 -13.89 9.36
CA LYS A 20 -0.01 -15.31 9.73
C LYS A 20 0.56 -16.09 8.54
N GLU A 21 1.53 -16.95 8.82
CA GLU A 21 2.04 -17.90 7.83
C GLU A 21 0.91 -18.78 7.29
N GLU A 22 0.97 -19.06 5.98
CA GLU A 22 0.00 -19.91 5.28
C GLU A 22 -1.48 -19.51 5.47
N SER A 23 -1.72 -18.21 5.66
CA SER A 23 -3.08 -17.69 5.82
C SER A 23 -3.92 -17.98 4.58
N LYS A 24 -4.91 -18.88 4.71
CA LYS A 24 -5.88 -19.18 3.64
C LYS A 24 -6.91 -18.05 3.43
N ALA A 25 -6.78 -16.96 4.17
CA ALA A 25 -7.70 -15.84 4.17
C ALA A 25 -7.14 -14.60 3.45
N ILE A 26 -6.02 -14.71 2.72
CA ILE A 26 -5.40 -13.55 2.05
C ILE A 26 -6.41 -12.84 1.14
N LYS A 27 -7.03 -13.56 0.21
CA LYS A 27 -8.05 -13.02 -0.71
C LYS A 27 -9.18 -12.24 -0.02
N PRO A 28 -9.96 -12.82 0.92
CA PRO A 28 -11.02 -12.08 1.58
C PRO A 28 -10.50 -10.93 2.43
N LEU A 29 -9.34 -11.06 3.08
CA LEU A 29 -8.76 -9.98 3.89
C LEU A 29 -8.27 -8.80 3.03
N CYS A 30 -7.68 -9.07 1.86
CA CYS A 30 -7.35 -8.07 0.85
C CYS A 30 -8.60 -7.34 0.32
N ALA A 31 -9.68 -8.07 0.08
CA ALA A 31 -10.96 -7.46 -0.30
C ALA A 31 -11.53 -6.57 0.82
N CYS A 32 -11.43 -6.99 2.08
CA CYS A 32 -11.80 -6.18 3.24
C CYS A 32 -10.96 -4.90 3.34
N LEU A 33 -9.64 -4.97 3.19
CA LEU A 33 -8.77 -3.77 3.18
C LEU A 33 -9.17 -2.79 2.07
N SER A 34 -9.44 -3.31 0.88
CA SER A 34 -9.86 -2.50 -0.27
C SER A 34 -11.19 -1.78 -0.02
N ALA A 35 -12.16 -2.47 0.59
CA ALA A 35 -13.43 -1.88 0.98
C ALA A 35 -13.25 -0.83 2.10
N LEU A 36 -12.44 -1.11 3.12
CA LEU A 36 -12.15 -0.16 4.20
C LEU A 36 -11.48 1.10 3.68
N ALA A 37 -10.54 1.00 2.74
CA ALA A 37 -9.90 2.18 2.15
C ALA A 37 -10.89 3.05 1.38
N ARG A 38 -11.84 2.45 0.66
CA ARG A 38 -12.92 3.19 -0.02
C ARG A 38 -13.82 3.94 0.96
N ASP A 39 -14.15 3.29 2.08
CA ASP A 39 -15.16 3.76 3.01
C ASP A 39 -14.57 4.76 4.04
N LEU A 40 -13.36 4.52 4.53
CA LEU A 40 -12.68 5.34 5.55
C LEU A 40 -11.82 6.47 4.94
N ARG A 41 -11.30 6.29 3.73
CA ARG A 41 -10.48 7.28 3.01
C ARG A 41 -9.35 7.86 3.86
N HIS A 42 -9.40 9.16 4.19
CA HIS A 42 -8.41 9.85 5.02
C HIS A 42 -8.15 9.11 6.34
N GLU A 43 -9.21 8.57 6.96
CA GLU A 43 -9.13 7.85 8.24
C GLU A 43 -8.38 6.51 8.11
N MET A 44 -8.27 5.96 6.90
CA MET A 44 -7.47 4.76 6.61
C MET A 44 -5.98 5.10 6.41
N TYR A 45 -5.65 6.32 6.02
CA TYR A 45 -4.31 6.68 5.55
C TYR A 45 -3.18 6.44 6.58
N PRO A 46 -3.36 6.73 7.89
CA PRO A 46 -2.36 6.39 8.89
C PRO A 46 -2.05 4.89 8.95
N PHE A 47 -3.07 4.03 8.91
CA PHE A 47 -2.89 2.57 8.90
C PHE A 47 -2.30 2.08 7.58
N PHE A 48 -2.67 2.72 6.48
CA PHE A 48 -2.11 2.43 5.16
C PHE A 48 -0.58 2.53 5.19
N LYS A 49 -0.06 3.67 5.64
CA LYS A 49 1.38 3.96 5.73
C LYS A 49 2.08 3.09 6.77
N GLN A 50 1.52 2.98 7.98
CA GLN A 50 2.23 2.39 9.12
C GLN A 50 2.23 0.86 9.13
N SER A 51 1.13 0.22 8.73
CA SER A 51 0.96 -1.23 8.93
C SER A 51 0.56 -2.00 7.68
N VAL A 52 -0.30 -1.43 6.82
CA VAL A 52 -0.85 -2.17 5.67
C VAL A 52 0.19 -2.30 4.55
N VAL A 53 0.88 -1.22 4.16
CA VAL A 53 1.92 -1.29 3.12
C VAL A 53 3.03 -2.29 3.51
N PRO A 54 3.64 -2.20 4.70
CA PRO A 54 4.66 -3.19 5.11
C PRO A 54 4.13 -4.63 5.11
N CYS A 55 2.92 -4.86 5.62
CA CYS A 55 2.30 -6.18 5.64
C CYS A 55 2.12 -6.75 4.22
N LEU A 56 1.57 -5.96 3.30
CA LEU A 56 1.33 -6.41 1.92
C LEU A 56 2.65 -6.60 1.15
N VAL A 57 3.67 -5.76 1.36
CA VAL A 57 5.01 -5.96 0.77
C VAL A 57 5.64 -7.27 1.25
N GLY A 58 5.44 -7.63 2.52
CA GLY A 58 5.85 -8.92 3.07
C GLY A 58 5.17 -10.09 2.37
N LEU A 59 3.87 -9.98 2.08
CA LEU A 59 3.12 -11.00 1.35
C LEU A 59 3.54 -11.16 -0.11
N LEU A 60 4.22 -10.18 -0.71
CA LEU A 60 4.75 -10.32 -2.07
C LEU A 60 6.00 -11.23 -2.14
N GLN A 61 6.60 -11.62 -1.00
CA GLN A 61 7.80 -12.48 -0.96
C GLN A 61 7.49 -13.96 -1.23
N THR A 62 6.69 -14.25 -2.26
CA THR A 62 6.25 -15.59 -2.66
C THR A 62 6.26 -15.74 -4.18
N THR A 63 6.29 -16.98 -4.67
CA THR A 63 6.09 -17.32 -6.09
C THR A 63 4.67 -17.82 -6.38
N ASP A 64 3.79 -17.85 -5.38
CA ASP A 64 2.38 -18.21 -5.54
C ASP A 64 1.64 -17.12 -6.35
N ALA A 65 1.21 -17.48 -7.54
CA ALA A 65 0.55 -16.56 -8.46
C ALA A 65 -0.81 -16.06 -7.96
N GLU A 66 -1.59 -16.88 -7.24
CA GLU A 66 -2.91 -16.48 -6.75
C GLU A 66 -2.77 -15.44 -5.64
N GLN A 67 -1.85 -15.70 -4.70
CA GLN A 67 -1.52 -14.73 -3.66
C GLN A 67 -0.99 -13.41 -4.26
N LEU A 68 -0.10 -13.47 -5.25
CA LEU A 68 0.41 -12.27 -5.91
C LEU A 68 -0.72 -11.48 -6.58
N GLU A 69 -1.63 -12.16 -7.29
CA GLU A 69 -2.79 -11.51 -7.93
C GLU A 69 -3.68 -10.79 -6.90
N ASP A 70 -4.00 -11.46 -5.79
CA ASP A 70 -4.84 -10.90 -4.73
C ASP A 70 -4.17 -9.69 -4.06
N VAL A 71 -2.86 -9.78 -3.77
CA VAL A 71 -2.11 -8.69 -3.12
C VAL A 71 -1.91 -7.51 -4.06
N PHE A 72 -1.54 -7.72 -5.33
CA PHE A 72 -1.43 -6.63 -6.30
C PHE A 72 -2.77 -5.96 -6.59
N SER A 73 -3.84 -6.74 -6.68
CA SER A 73 -5.20 -6.20 -6.81
C SER A 73 -5.57 -5.34 -5.60
N CYS A 74 -5.23 -5.79 -4.39
CA CYS A 74 -5.42 -5.01 -3.17
C CYS A 74 -4.66 -3.67 -3.24
N PHE A 75 -3.38 -3.68 -3.63
CA PHE A 75 -2.62 -2.44 -3.80
C PHE A 75 -3.25 -1.49 -4.81
N ALA A 76 -3.70 -2.00 -5.97
CA ALA A 76 -4.34 -1.19 -6.99
C ALA A 76 -5.57 -0.47 -6.45
N TYR A 77 -6.41 -1.14 -5.64
CA TYR A 77 -7.54 -0.50 -4.97
C TYR A 77 -7.12 0.49 -3.89
N LEU A 78 -6.13 0.16 -3.06
CA LEU A 78 -5.61 1.06 -2.04
C LEU A 78 -5.10 2.36 -2.66
N PHE A 79 -4.24 2.28 -3.69
CA PHE A 79 -3.75 3.45 -4.41
C PHE A 79 -4.89 4.20 -5.10
N LYS A 80 -5.87 3.51 -5.69
CA LYS A 80 -7.04 4.16 -6.31
C LYS A 80 -7.82 5.02 -5.32
N PHE A 81 -8.11 4.49 -4.12
CA PHE A 81 -8.94 5.19 -3.13
C PHE A 81 -8.18 6.22 -2.30
N LEU A 82 -6.88 6.00 -2.09
CA LEU A 82 -6.04 6.85 -1.25
C LEU A 82 -5.13 7.79 -2.06
N LEU A 83 -5.24 7.80 -3.40
CA LEU A 83 -4.33 8.51 -4.32
C LEU A 83 -4.03 9.95 -3.89
N ARG A 84 -5.07 10.69 -3.53
CA ARG A 84 -4.92 12.10 -3.12
C ARG A 84 -3.98 12.23 -1.93
N TYR A 85 -4.17 11.42 -0.90
CA TYR A 85 -3.37 11.44 0.32
C TYR A 85 -1.94 10.95 0.05
N VAL A 86 -1.81 9.94 -0.80
CA VAL A 86 -0.50 9.41 -1.24
C VAL A 86 0.31 10.48 -1.99
N VAL A 87 -0.32 11.25 -2.88
CA VAL A 87 0.37 12.32 -3.61
C VAL A 87 0.77 13.46 -2.67
N ASP A 88 -0.07 13.77 -1.68
CA ASP A 88 0.22 14.82 -0.69
C ASP A 88 1.38 14.44 0.26
N ASP A 89 1.53 13.17 0.60
CA ASP A 89 2.54 12.61 1.52
C ASP A 89 3.54 11.67 0.80
N PHE A 90 3.81 11.99 -0.47
CA PHE A 90 4.56 11.10 -1.35
C PHE A 90 5.99 10.84 -0.89
N PHE A 91 6.73 11.85 -0.42
CA PHE A 91 8.16 11.70 -0.10
C PHE A 91 8.36 10.75 1.08
N ASP A 92 7.55 10.89 2.14
CA ASP A 92 7.58 9.95 3.25
C ASP A 92 7.19 8.52 2.82
N LEU A 93 6.19 8.38 1.94
CA LEU A 93 5.82 7.07 1.42
C LEU A 93 6.92 6.50 0.51
N PHE A 94 7.56 7.34 -0.29
CA PHE A 94 8.65 6.99 -1.18
C PHE A 94 9.82 6.42 -0.39
N ASP A 95 10.21 7.05 0.72
CA ASP A 95 11.28 6.54 1.60
C ASP A 95 10.95 5.14 2.14
N SER A 96 9.68 4.89 2.48
CA SER A 96 9.22 3.57 2.93
C SER A 96 9.21 2.51 1.82
N LEU A 97 8.96 2.93 0.57
CA LEU A 97 8.90 2.06 -0.61
C LEU A 97 10.27 1.89 -1.29
N PHE A 98 11.23 2.77 -1.02
CA PHE A 98 12.55 2.78 -1.64
C PHE A 98 13.28 1.43 -1.48
N PRO A 99 13.31 0.78 -0.29
CA PRO A 99 13.93 -0.54 -0.15
C PRO A 99 13.29 -1.62 -1.05
N VAL A 100 12.01 -1.46 -1.40
CA VAL A 100 11.26 -2.41 -2.23
C VAL A 100 11.71 -2.36 -3.69
N LEU A 101 12.28 -1.23 -4.15
CA LEU A 101 12.85 -1.10 -5.50
C LEU A 101 14.08 -1.99 -5.72
N SER A 102 14.79 -2.33 -4.65
CA SER A 102 15.96 -3.23 -4.67
C SER A 102 15.62 -4.66 -4.27
N ASN A 103 14.33 -5.04 -4.24
CA ASN A 103 13.91 -6.38 -3.85
C ASN A 103 14.49 -7.47 -4.79
N ARG A 104 14.78 -8.68 -4.29
CA ARG A 104 15.30 -9.80 -5.09
C ARG A 104 14.35 -10.24 -6.23
N PHE A 105 13.05 -10.12 -6.03
CA PHE A 105 12.04 -10.55 -6.99
C PHE A 105 11.75 -9.46 -8.03
N TRP A 106 11.93 -9.79 -9.31
CA TRP A 106 11.83 -8.81 -10.40
C TRP A 106 10.42 -8.20 -10.54
N TYR A 107 9.36 -8.95 -10.28
CA TYR A 107 7.99 -8.47 -10.35
C TYR A 107 7.66 -7.45 -9.27
N ILE A 108 8.26 -7.59 -8.07
CA ILE A 108 8.14 -6.61 -6.99
C ILE A 108 8.84 -5.31 -7.38
N ARG A 109 10.07 -5.41 -7.92
CA ARG A 109 10.80 -4.23 -8.43
C ARG A 109 10.01 -3.52 -9.52
N ARG A 110 9.49 -4.27 -10.49
CA ARG A 110 8.69 -3.76 -11.60
C ARG A 110 7.44 -3.03 -11.08
N PHE A 111 6.64 -3.71 -10.26
CA PHE A 111 5.42 -3.12 -9.69
C PHE A 111 5.72 -1.83 -8.92
N SER A 112 6.75 -1.85 -8.07
CA SER A 112 7.13 -0.67 -7.27
C SER A 112 7.57 0.49 -8.16
N SER A 113 8.32 0.21 -9.22
CA SER A 113 8.71 1.23 -10.21
C SER A 113 7.52 1.80 -10.97
N GLU A 114 6.53 0.96 -11.33
CA GLU A 114 5.30 1.39 -11.99
C GLU A 114 4.44 2.28 -11.07
N VAL A 115 4.31 1.91 -9.79
CA VAL A 115 3.62 2.72 -8.77
C VAL A 115 4.29 4.07 -8.60
N ILE A 116 5.61 4.10 -8.39
CA ILE A 116 6.35 5.36 -8.22
C ILE A 116 6.24 6.23 -9.46
N SER A 117 6.42 5.65 -10.66
CA SER A 117 6.27 6.36 -11.93
C SER A 117 4.86 6.93 -12.09
N PHE A 118 3.83 6.19 -11.68
CA PHE A 118 2.44 6.67 -11.68
C PHE A 118 2.23 7.83 -10.70
N LEU A 119 2.77 7.73 -9.48
CA LEU A 119 2.65 8.77 -8.46
C LEU A 119 3.38 10.05 -8.86
N LEU A 120 4.61 9.95 -9.38
CA LEU A 120 5.37 11.10 -9.88
C LEU A 120 4.60 11.87 -10.97
N ARG A 121 3.95 11.16 -11.91
CA ARG A 121 3.11 11.78 -12.95
C ARG A 121 1.87 12.50 -12.40
N LYS A 122 1.48 12.21 -11.16
CA LYS A 122 0.34 12.85 -10.48
C LYS A 122 0.76 14.02 -9.59
N MET A 123 2.06 14.23 -9.39
CA MET A 123 2.56 15.33 -8.58
C MET A 123 2.50 16.66 -9.35
N PRO A 124 2.19 17.77 -8.66
CA PRO A 124 2.41 19.12 -9.19
C PRO A 124 3.89 19.37 -9.52
N THR A 125 4.17 20.03 -10.65
CA THR A 125 5.55 20.27 -11.14
C THR A 125 6.39 21.06 -10.14
N ASP A 126 5.80 22.05 -9.47
CA ASP A 126 6.43 22.87 -8.43
C ASP A 126 6.89 22.03 -7.22
N ARG A 127 6.06 21.09 -6.76
CA ARG A 127 6.46 20.17 -5.67
C ARG A 127 7.53 19.19 -6.11
N LEU A 128 7.50 18.76 -7.37
CA LEU A 128 8.51 17.84 -7.90
C LEU A 128 9.87 18.53 -7.93
N GLU A 129 9.97 19.73 -8.53
CA GLU A 129 11.22 20.48 -8.64
C GLU A 129 11.87 20.78 -7.28
N MET A 130 11.07 21.14 -6.28
CA MET A 130 11.58 21.47 -4.94
C MET A 130 12.18 20.26 -4.20
N ASN A 131 11.76 19.04 -4.54
CA ASN A 131 12.10 17.83 -3.77
C ASN A 131 12.88 16.79 -4.60
N LEU A 132 13.16 17.04 -5.88
CA LEU A 132 14.03 16.17 -6.70
C LEU A 132 15.42 15.98 -6.06
N THR A 133 15.94 17.01 -5.38
CA THR A 133 17.22 16.96 -4.67
C THR A 133 17.19 16.09 -3.40
N HIS A 134 16.01 15.75 -2.89
CA HIS A 134 15.87 14.81 -1.77
C HIS A 134 15.82 13.35 -2.22
N MET A 135 15.53 13.10 -3.51
CA MET A 135 15.44 11.74 -4.07
C MET A 135 16.77 11.21 -4.62
N PHE A 136 17.76 12.08 -4.84
CA PHE A 136 19.08 11.78 -5.43
C PHE A 136 20.20 12.43 -4.63
#